data_AF-A0A6I8V5D7-F1
#
_entry.id   AF-A0A6I8V5D7-F1
#
_cell.length_a   1.000
_cell.length_b   1.000
_cell.length_c   1.000
_cell.angle_alpha   90.00
_cell.angle_beta   90.00
_cell.angle_gamma   90.00
#
_symmetry.space_group_name_H-M   'P 1'
#
loop_
_entity.id
_entity.type
_entity.pdbx_description
1 polymer ?
#
loop_
_entity_poly.entity_id
_entity_poly.type
_entity_poly.pdbx_seq_one_letter_code
_entity_poly.pdbx_strand_id
1 'polypeptide(L)' 'MKVSIFGELNTFELLVLSSLLPGVFVFLWTLITGDIKNFKGSKLAYSEFTAQDPINCYQNYGEKKDKDS' A
#
# COMPACT_ATOMS: atom_id res chain seq x y z
N MET A 1 -30.88 0.71 12.52
CA MET A 1 -29.70 1.59 12.66
C MET A 1 -29.46 2.23 11.30
N LYS A 2 -29.75 3.53 11.12
CA LYS A 2 -29.50 4.24 9.85
C LYS A 2 -28.07 4.75 9.86
N VAL A 3 -27.20 4.14 9.06
CA VAL A 3 -25.81 4.58 8.88
C VAL A 3 -25.81 5.59 7.73
N SER A 4 -26.15 6.85 8.00
CA SER A 4 -26.30 7.92 7.01
C SER A 4 -24.96 8.54 6.54
N ILE A 5 -23.89 7.74 6.41
CA ILE A 5 -22.55 8.24 5.99
C ILE A 5 -22.31 8.02 4.49
N PHE A 6 -22.98 7.04 3.90
CA PHE A 6 -23.01 6.78 2.46
C PHE A 6 -24.45 7.02 1.99
N GLY A 7 -24.68 7.46 0.75
CA GLY A 7 -26.03 7.62 0.19
C GLY A 7 -26.84 6.31 0.19
N GLU A 8 -27.97 6.25 -0.51
CA GLU A 8 -28.72 4.99 -0.65
C GLU A 8 -27.83 3.90 -1.28
N LEU A 9 -27.32 3.02 -0.42
CA LEU A 9 -26.38 1.96 -0.77
C LEU A 9 -27.18 0.75 -1.26
N ASN A 10 -27.04 0.41 -2.54
CA ASN A 10 -27.75 -0.74 -3.09
C ASN A 10 -27.08 -2.06 -2.65
N THR A 11 -27.82 -3.16 -2.69
CA THR A 11 -27.34 -4.50 -2.32
C THR A 11 -26.07 -4.91 -3.09
N PHE A 12 -25.96 -4.53 -4.37
CA PHE A 12 -24.75 -4.76 -5.16
C PHE A 12 -23.53 -4.04 -4.57
N GLU A 13 -23.67 -2.74 -4.27
CA GLU A 13 -22.59 -1.93 -3.69
C GLU A 13 -22.21 -2.44 -2.31
N LEU A 14 -23.19 -2.88 -1.51
CA LEU A 14 -22.94 -3.48 -0.20
C LEU A 14 -22.12 -4.76 -0.33
N LEU A 15 -22.41 -5.60 -1.33
CA LEU A 15 -21.65 -6.82 -1.59
C LEU A 15 -20.23 -6.50 -2.03
N VAL A 16 -20.03 -5.51 -2.90
CA VAL A 16 -18.70 -5.06 -3.33
C VAL A 16 -17.89 -4.54 -2.14
N LEU A 17 -18.48 -3.67 -1.31
CA LEU A 17 -17.82 -3.09 -0.14
C LEU A 17 -17.47 -4.14 0.93
N SER A 18 -18.35 -5.10 1.17
CA SER A 18 -18.19 -6.08 2.26
C SER A 18 -17.43 -7.34 1.88
N SER A 19 -17.35 -7.70 0.59
CA SER A 19 -16.69 -8.92 0.15
C SER A 19 -15.55 -8.66 -0.83
N LEU A 20 -15.82 -7.96 -1.93
CA LEU A 20 -14.84 -7.80 -3.01
C LEU A 20 -13.66 -6.94 -2.58
N LEU A 21 -13.91 -5.76 -1.98
CA LEU A 21 -12.84 -4.87 -1.53
C LEU A 21 -11.95 -5.52 -0.46
N PRO A 22 -12.49 -6.14 0.62
CA PRO A 22 -11.65 -6.86 1.58
C PRO A 22 -10.89 -8.03 0.95
N GLY A 23 -11.52 -8.78 0.04
CA GLY A 23 -10.89 -9.91 -0.64
C GLY A 23 -9.69 -9.50 -1.49
N VAL A 24 -9.85 -8.47 -2.31
CA VAL A 24 -8.76 -7.91 -3.13
C VAL A 24 -7.64 -7.38 -2.25
N PHE A 25 -7.97 -6.68 -1.16
CA PHE A 25 -6.98 -6.18 -0.21
C PHE A 25 -6.16 -7.32 0.42
N VAL A 26 -6.81 -8.36 0.93
CA VAL A 26 -6.12 -9.52 1.53
C VAL A 26 -5.26 -10.25 0.50
N PHE A 27 -5.75 -10.40 -0.73
CA PHE A 27 -4.97 -11.03 -1.80
C PHE A 27 -3.69 -10.25 -2.12
N LEU A 28 -3.81 -8.94 -2.33
CA LEU A 28 -2.65 -8.07 -2.59
C LEU A 28 -1.68 -8.06 -1.41
N TRP A 29 -2.18 -7.97 -0.18
CA TRP A 29 -1.36 -8.03 1.02
C TRP A 29 -0.56 -9.34 1.11
N THR A 30 -1.18 -10.47 0.74
CA THR A 30 -0.54 -11.78 0.74
C THR A 30 0.59 -11.83 -0.29
N LEU A 31 0.38 -11.29 -1.50
CA LEU A 31 1.42 -11.22 -2.52
C LEU A 31 2.61 -10.36 -2.08
N ILE A 32 2.35 -9.15 -1.55
CA ILE A 32 3.40 -8.25 -1.06
C ILE A 32 4.18 -8.90 0.08
N THR A 33 3.48 -9.51 1.04
CA THR A 33 4.12 -10.20 2.17
C THR A 33 4.95 -11.40 1.70
N GLY A 34 4.45 -12.16 0.72
CA GLY A 34 5.17 -13.26 0.10
C GLY A 34 6.44 -12.80 -0.60
N ASP A 35 6.36 -11.69 -1.34
CA ASP A 35 7.49 -11.10 -2.04
C ASP A 35 8.60 -10.66 -1.06
N ILE A 36 8.23 -9.94 0.01
CA ILE A 36 9.17 -9.51 1.07
C ILE A 36 9.83 -10.71 1.76
N LYS A 37 9.08 -11.80 1.98
CA LYS A 37 9.62 -13.01 2.64
C LYS A 37 10.57 -13.79 1.75
N ASN A 38 10.29 -13.87 0.45
CA ASN A 38 11.02 -14.71 -0.49
C ASN A 38 12.20 -13.97 -1.16
N PHE A 39 12.15 -12.64 -1.25
CA PHE A 39 13.16 -11.85 -1.94
C PHE A 39 13.80 -10.82 -1.00
N LYS A 40 15.09 -11.01 -0.72
CA LYS A 40 15.88 -10.09 0.12
C LYS A 40 15.94 -8.66 -0.46
N GLY A 41 15.97 -8.54 -1.79
CA GLY A 41 15.94 -7.24 -2.48
C GLY A 41 14.65 -6.46 -2.24
N SER A 42 13.49 -7.15 -2.32
CA SER A 42 12.19 -6.56 -2.02
C SER A 42 12.08 -6.13 -0.56
N LYS A 43 12.61 -6.92 0.38
CA LYS A 43 12.67 -6.54 1.80
C LYS A 43 13.46 -5.25 2.03
N LEU A 44 14.64 -5.14 1.39
CA LEU A 44 15.51 -3.98 1.52
C LEU A 44 14.86 -2.72 0.92
N ALA A 45 14.32 -2.82 -0.31
CA ALA A 45 13.64 -1.72 -0.98
C ALA A 45 12.41 -1.22 -0.18
N TYR A 46 11.61 -2.13 0.39
CA TYR A 46 10.45 -1.76 1.20
C TYR A 46 10.87 -1.01 2.47
N SER A 47 11.95 -1.43 3.13
CA SER A 47 12.48 -0.76 4.33
C SER A 47 13.21 0.55 4.02
N GLU A 48 13.94 0.65 2.92
CA GLU A 48 14.67 1.86 2.55
C GLU A 48 13.73 2.98 2.11
N PHE A 49 12.67 2.66 1.36
CA PHE A 49 11.64 3.63 0.99
C PHE A 49 10.79 4.11 2.16
N THR A 50 10.56 3.27 3.19
CA THR A 50 9.78 3.67 4.37
C THR A 50 10.63 4.35 5.45
N ALA A 51 11.94 4.13 5.49
CA ALA A 51 12.83 4.68 6.51
C ALA A 51 13.34 6.11 6.21
N GLN A 52 13.02 6.68 5.05
CA GLN A 52 13.64 7.96 4.66
C GLN A 52 12.95 9.22 5.22
N ASP A 53 11.67 9.16 5.60
CA ASP A 53 11.00 10.11 6.52
C ASP A 53 9.47 9.85 6.48
N PRO A 54 8.80 9.52 7.59
CA PRO A 54 7.35 9.25 7.58
C PRO A 54 6.47 10.48 7.27
N ILE A 55 7.05 11.67 7.18
CA ILE A 55 6.35 12.93 6.87
C ILE A 55 6.74 13.52 5.50
N ASN A 56 7.78 12.99 4.83
CA ASN A 56 8.37 13.73 3.70
C ASN A 56 8.76 12.90 2.46
N CYS A 57 7.91 11.94 2.05
CA CYS A 57 8.10 11.15 0.83
C CYS A 57 8.01 11.96 -0.49
N TYR A 58 7.92 13.29 -0.45
CA TYR A 58 7.80 14.14 -1.63
C TYR A 58 8.86 15.24 -1.77
N GLN A 59 9.76 15.49 -0.80
CA GLN A 59 10.67 16.66 -0.88
C GLN A 59 12.14 16.40 -1.16
N ASN A 60 12.64 15.16 -1.24
CA ASN A 60 14.07 14.94 -1.52
C ASN A 60 14.34 13.87 -2.58
N TYR A 61 13.70 14.00 -3.74
CA TYR A 61 14.27 13.43 -4.98
C TYR A 61 15.33 14.39 -5.55
N GLY A 62 16.35 14.67 -4.75
CA GLY A 62 17.58 15.28 -5.25
C GLY A 62 18.46 14.17 -5.80
N GLU A 63 18.73 14.20 -7.10
CA GLU A 63 19.61 13.26 -7.80
C GLU A 63 20.87 12.97 -6.97
N LYS A 64 21.06 11.71 -6.54
CA LYS A 64 22.35 11.25 -6.04
C LYS A 64 23.34 11.36 -7.21
N LYS A 65 24.15 12.41 -7.21
CA LYS A 65 25.36 12.44 -8.03
C LYS A 65 26.36 11.49 -7.37
N ASP A 66 26.54 10.32 -7.97
CA ASP A 66 27.76 9.55 -7.78
C ASP A 66 28.94 10.45 -8.14
N LYS A 67 29.77 10.76 -7.14
CA LYS A 67 31.11 11.32 -7.34
C LYS A 67 32.09 10.62 -6.42
N ASP A 68 32.47 9.42 -6.83
CA ASP A 68 33.85 8.96 -6.69
C ASP A 68 34.62 9.44 -7.93
N SER A 69 35.32 10.57 -7.80
CA SER A 69 36.55 10.97 -8.52
C SER A 69 37.06 12.29 -7.97
#